data_AF-A0A3C0VGZ2-F1
#
_entry.id   AF-A0A3C0VGZ2-F1
#
_cell.length_a   1.000
_cell.length_b   1.000
_cell.length_c   1.000
_cell.angle_alpha   90.00
_cell.angle_beta   90.00
_cell.angle_gamma   90.00
#
_symmetry.space_group_name_H-M   'P 1'
#
loop_
_entity.id
_entity.type
_entity.pdbx_description
1 polymer ?
#
loop_
_entity_poly.entity_id
_entity_poly.type
_entity_poly.pdbx_seq_one_letter_code
_entity_poly.pdbx_strand_id
1 'polypeptide(L)'
;MNVRLRIDNREVEVPEGATLLEAARALGIAIPTLCHAEGLPPSTSCMVCVVKVKGRDALVPSCAVRAEDGMEVESETEEVAAARKAAVELLLSDHVGDCVAPCHALCPARMEIPRMLRQIAAGAYADAIATVKRDIALPATLGRICPAPCEKGCRRAARDAAVSICLLKRFVADVDLESSAPYRPACAPPSGKKVAIAGAGPAGLAAAYHLLQAGHACTLFDALGEPGGMLRRKIEPGRLPPAVLDAEIARVTELGAQFVPGTRAGADVPLAELRGRFDAVLIAAGELPAEAFEALGLPFGPRGILADKKTFATPESGVFAAGGVLRPLRMAVRAVADGKEAARSIDRFLTGRYSMAHDERFSTHIGKLREGEIDAFMTGASPAPRVVPAGDGMTPEEAAADAARCLRCDCRKQHDCALRHLADACGARAHRYKIERRAFAQLRRPGVIYEPGKCILCGICIAIAEEAREPLGLTFVGRGFNVRVGVPLNAGLAEALTKVADRCVRACPTAALAYDAD
;
A
#
# COMPACT_ATOMS: atom_id res chain seq x y z
N MET A 1 34.98 12.65 30.23
CA MET A 1 36.07 12.43 29.26
C MET A 1 35.42 12.07 27.93
N ASN A 2 36.11 12.26 26.81
CA ASN A 2 35.62 11.82 25.50
C ASN A 2 36.49 10.68 25.00
N VAL A 3 35.93 9.84 24.14
CA VAL A 3 36.64 8.78 23.42
C VAL A 3 36.60 9.07 21.92
N ARG A 4 37.70 8.79 21.23
CA ARG A 4 37.82 8.96 19.78
C ARG A 4 37.84 7.61 19.09
N LEU A 5 36.99 7.46 18.07
CA LEU A 5 36.88 6.24 17.28
C LEU A 5 36.62 6.56 15.82
N ARG A 6 36.67 5.53 14.97
CA ARG A 6 36.41 5.63 13.54
C ARG A 6 35.28 4.68 13.12
N ILE A 7 34.28 5.21 12.40
CA ILE A 7 33.17 4.43 11.83
C ILE A 7 33.16 4.69 10.32
N ASP A 8 33.25 3.63 9.50
CA ASP A 8 33.29 3.72 8.03
C ASP A 8 34.31 4.75 7.52
N ASN A 9 35.53 4.67 8.07
CA ASN A 9 36.66 5.57 7.80
C ASN A 9 36.45 7.05 8.20
N ARG A 10 35.41 7.37 8.96
CA ARG A 10 35.14 8.72 9.48
C ARG A 10 35.38 8.79 10.98
N GLU A 11 36.21 9.74 11.42
CA GLU A 11 36.51 9.94 12.84
C GLU A 11 35.38 10.66 13.56
N VAL A 12 35.11 10.24 14.80
CA VAL A 12 34.14 10.87 15.70
C VAL A 12 34.67 10.87 17.12
N GLU A 13 34.33 11.92 17.86
CA GLU A 13 34.60 12.05 19.28
C GLU A 13 33.27 12.11 20.03
N VAL A 14 33.08 11.22 21.00
CA VAL A 14 31.83 11.11 21.78
C VAL A 14 32.12 11.05 23.27
N PRO A 15 31.16 11.41 24.15
CA PRO A 15 31.32 11.26 25.59
C PRO A 15 31.62 9.80 25.97
N GLU A 16 32.48 9.61 26.96
CA GLU A 16 32.73 8.30 27.56
C GLU A 16 31.41 7.65 28.02
N GLY A 17 31.23 6.37 27.70
CA GLY A 17 29.99 5.65 27.95
C GLY A 17 28.96 5.74 26.83
N ALA A 18 29.17 6.56 25.78
CA ALA A 18 28.34 6.49 24.58
C ALA A 18 28.44 5.11 23.90
N THR A 19 27.39 4.69 23.22
CA THR A 19 27.33 3.48 22.41
C THR A 19 27.86 3.72 21.01
N LEU A 20 28.23 2.64 20.29
CA LEU A 20 28.60 2.74 18.88
C LEU A 20 27.46 3.28 18.01
N LEU A 21 26.20 3.03 18.37
CA LEU A 21 25.03 3.58 17.67
C LEU A 21 24.94 5.10 17.84
N GLU A 22 25.17 5.62 19.05
CA GLU A 22 25.19 7.07 19.31
C GLU A 22 26.35 7.74 18.56
N ALA A 23 27.52 7.10 18.53
CA ALA A 23 28.66 7.56 17.73
C ALA A 23 28.37 7.59 16.23
N ALA A 24 27.70 6.56 15.69
CA ALA A 24 27.27 6.55 14.29
C ALA A 24 26.28 7.68 13.98
N ARG A 25 25.32 7.93 14.88
CA ARG A 25 24.35 9.03 14.74
C ARG A 25 25.01 10.40 14.75
N ALA A 26 26.05 10.61 15.57
CA ALA A 26 26.81 11.86 15.59
C ALA A 26 27.51 12.14 14.23
N LEU A 27 27.81 11.10 13.45
CA LEU A 27 28.32 11.20 12.08
C LEU A 27 27.23 11.30 11.01
N GLY A 28 25.95 11.20 11.36
CA GLY A 28 24.85 11.04 10.41
C GLY A 28 24.87 9.70 9.66
N ILE A 29 25.53 8.67 10.22
CA ILE A 29 25.53 7.31 9.68
C ILE A 29 24.29 6.59 10.20
N ALA A 30 23.45 6.10 9.28
CA ALA A 30 22.18 5.46 9.61
C ALA A 30 22.36 3.95 9.82
N ILE A 31 22.54 3.52 11.07
CA ILE A 31 22.48 2.10 11.44
C ILE A 31 21.03 1.74 11.82
N PRO A 32 20.41 0.72 11.20
CA PRO A 32 19.02 0.39 11.46
C PRO A 32 18.81 -0.23 12.84
N THR A 33 17.66 0.06 13.45
CA THR A 33 17.26 -0.53 14.73
C THR A 33 15.77 -0.86 14.74
N LEU A 34 15.38 -2.01 15.32
CA LEU A 34 13.98 -2.35 15.56
C LEU A 34 13.63 -2.45 17.05
N CYS A 35 14.57 -2.89 17.89
CA CYS A 35 14.36 -3.07 19.34
C CYS A 35 15.00 -1.98 20.21
N HIS A 36 15.39 -0.86 19.62
CA HIS A 36 15.96 0.29 20.34
C HIS A 36 14.92 1.40 20.40
N ALA A 37 14.71 1.96 21.58
CA ALA A 37 13.96 3.19 21.80
C ALA A 37 14.78 4.10 22.72
N GLU A 38 14.79 5.40 22.41
CA GLU A 38 15.53 6.39 23.19
C GLU A 38 15.07 6.44 24.64
N GLY A 39 16.02 6.57 25.58
CA GLY A 39 15.75 6.56 27.02
C GLY A 39 15.50 5.17 27.62
N LEU A 40 15.44 4.10 26.82
CA LEU A 40 15.28 2.74 27.32
C LEU A 40 16.59 1.93 27.19
N PRO A 41 16.82 0.96 28.09
CA PRO A 41 17.99 0.09 28.01
C PRO A 41 17.97 -0.76 26.72
N PRO A 42 19.15 -1.07 26.14
CA PRO A 42 19.22 -1.81 24.89
C PRO A 42 18.80 -3.27 25.08
N SER A 43 17.83 -3.73 24.28
CA SER A 43 17.40 -5.14 24.30
C SER A 43 18.35 -6.07 23.53
N THR A 44 19.01 -5.59 22.49
CA THR A 44 19.84 -6.36 21.52
C THR A 44 19.13 -7.52 20.80
N SER A 45 17.83 -7.73 21.01
CA SER A 45 17.11 -8.91 20.48
C SER A 45 16.96 -8.94 18.97
N CYS A 46 16.81 -7.78 18.31
CA CYS A 46 16.54 -7.74 16.88
C CYS A 46 17.76 -8.00 15.99
N MET A 47 18.98 -7.80 16.51
CA MET A 47 20.26 -7.96 15.80
C MET A 47 20.41 -7.19 14.46
N VAL A 48 19.50 -6.27 14.11
CA VAL A 48 19.64 -5.48 12.86
C VAL A 48 20.69 -4.36 12.97
N CYS A 49 21.07 -3.97 14.18
CA CYS A 49 22.04 -2.90 14.43
C CYS A 49 23.50 -3.39 14.46
N VAL A 50 23.77 -4.61 14.00
CA VAL A 50 25.10 -5.19 14.03
C VAL A 50 26.10 -4.42 13.16
N VAL A 51 27.34 -4.37 13.64
CA VAL A 51 28.51 -3.77 12.99
C VAL A 51 29.72 -4.68 13.18
N LYS A 52 30.73 -4.52 12.33
CA LYS A 52 32.04 -5.15 12.49
C LYS A 52 32.95 -4.22 13.27
N VAL A 53 33.65 -4.75 14.28
CA VAL A 53 34.73 -4.03 14.97
C VAL A 53 36.03 -4.74 14.64
N LYS A 54 37.02 -3.99 14.16
CA LYS A 54 38.32 -4.56 13.78
C LYS A 54 38.97 -5.25 14.98
N GLY A 55 39.54 -6.43 14.75
CA GLY A 55 40.13 -7.25 15.82
C GLY A 55 39.13 -8.08 16.62
N ARG A 56 37.83 -8.02 16.30
CA ARG A 56 36.80 -8.95 16.82
C ARG A 56 36.31 -9.86 15.70
N ASP A 57 36.23 -11.16 16.00
CA ASP A 57 35.71 -12.14 15.05
C ASP A 57 34.20 -11.96 14.83
N ALA A 58 33.44 -11.87 15.92
CA ALA A 58 31.99 -11.72 15.88
C ALA A 58 31.54 -10.29 15.56
N LEU A 59 30.42 -10.18 14.84
CA LEU A 59 29.66 -8.94 14.74
C LEU A 59 29.05 -8.58 16.10
N VAL A 60 28.98 -7.29 16.39
CA VAL A 60 28.48 -6.80 17.67
C VAL A 60 27.31 -5.83 17.51
N PRO A 61 26.34 -5.81 18.45
CA PRO A 61 25.22 -4.87 18.39
C PRO A 61 25.69 -3.45 18.75
N SER A 62 25.63 -2.54 17.78
CA SER A 62 26.06 -1.14 17.99
C SER A 62 25.25 -0.42 19.07
N CYS A 63 24.00 -0.84 19.32
CA CYS A 63 23.12 -0.22 20.31
C CYS A 63 23.50 -0.51 21.77
N ALA A 64 24.40 -1.45 22.03
CA ALA A 64 24.79 -1.84 23.40
C ALA A 64 26.30 -1.73 23.65
N VAL A 65 27.14 -1.97 22.63
CA VAL A 65 28.59 -1.86 22.78
C VAL A 65 28.99 -0.41 23.00
N ARG A 66 29.79 -0.17 24.03
CA ARG A 66 30.34 1.15 24.37
C ARG A 66 31.48 1.50 23.42
N ALA A 67 31.53 2.77 23.03
CA ALA A 67 32.65 3.32 22.29
C ALA A 67 33.89 3.35 23.20
N GLU A 68 35.00 2.84 22.69
CA GLU A 68 36.31 2.87 23.34
C GLU A 68 37.29 3.60 22.41
N ASP A 69 38.31 4.22 23.01
CA ASP A 69 39.30 4.98 22.26
C ASP A 69 40.06 4.08 21.27
N GLY A 70 40.25 4.57 20.05
CA GLY A 70 40.94 3.84 18.98
C GLY A 70 40.12 2.74 18.30
N MET A 71 38.84 2.55 18.65
CA MET A 71 38.00 1.56 17.94
C MET A 71 37.88 1.90 16.45
N GLU A 72 38.00 0.86 15.60
CA GLU A 72 37.69 0.92 14.17
C GLU A 72 36.46 0.05 13.90
N VAL A 73 35.40 0.68 13.36
CA VAL A 73 34.09 0.07 13.15
C VAL A 73 33.68 0.19 11.68
N GLU A 74 33.13 -0.88 11.12
CA GLU A 74 32.56 -0.90 9.78
C GLU A 74 31.09 -1.29 9.87
N SER A 75 30.22 -0.45 9.32
CA SER A 75 28.77 -0.64 9.36
C SER A 75 28.19 -1.08 8.01
N GLU A 76 28.94 -0.92 6.92
CA GLU A 76 28.51 -1.20 5.54
C GLU A 76 29.44 -2.21 4.84
N THR A 77 29.49 -3.44 5.36
CA THR A 77 30.20 -4.57 4.74
C THR A 77 29.23 -5.64 4.24
N GLU A 78 29.68 -6.51 3.33
CA GLU A 78 28.88 -7.66 2.88
C GLU A 78 28.50 -8.59 4.04
N GLU A 79 29.42 -8.81 4.99
CA GLU A 79 29.17 -9.60 6.20
C GLU A 79 28.04 -8.97 7.05
N VAL A 80 28.10 -7.66 7.28
CA VAL A 80 27.07 -6.93 8.03
C VAL A 80 25.73 -6.96 7.29
N ALA A 81 25.72 -6.71 5.98
CA ALA A 81 24.50 -6.76 5.17
C ALA A 81 23.85 -8.15 5.20
N ALA A 82 24.63 -9.22 5.07
CA ALA A 82 24.16 -10.60 5.15
C ALA A 82 23.60 -10.93 6.54
N ALA A 83 24.27 -10.50 7.62
CA ALA A 83 23.80 -10.71 8.99
C ALA A 83 22.50 -9.96 9.27
N ARG A 84 22.39 -8.68 8.86
CA ARG A 84 21.15 -7.89 8.99
C ARG A 84 19.99 -8.54 8.24
N LYS A 85 20.23 -9.01 7.02
CA LYS A 85 19.23 -9.75 6.23
C LYS A 85 18.77 -11.02 6.93
N ALA A 86 19.71 -11.84 7.40
CA ALA A 86 19.39 -13.07 8.12
C ALA A 86 18.58 -12.80 9.41
N ALA A 87 18.93 -11.74 10.15
CA ALA A 87 18.18 -11.30 11.32
C ALA A 87 16.74 -10.92 10.96
N VAL A 88 16.53 -10.11 9.93
CA VAL A 88 15.18 -9.73 9.46
C VAL A 88 14.39 -10.96 9.00
N GLU A 89 15.00 -11.88 8.26
CA GLU A 89 14.36 -13.12 7.81
C GLU A 89 13.95 -14.04 8.98
N LEU A 90 14.74 -14.07 10.07
CA LEU A 90 14.37 -14.76 11.31
C LEU A 90 13.22 -14.06 12.05
N LEU A 91 13.23 -12.73 12.15
CA LEU A 91 12.11 -11.99 12.75
C LEU A 91 10.79 -12.20 11.98
N LEU A 92 10.88 -12.43 10.67
CA LEU A 92 9.74 -12.71 9.81
C LEU A 92 9.27 -14.17 9.85
N SER A 93 10.08 -15.11 10.35
CA SER A 93 9.77 -16.54 10.22
C SER A 93 8.48 -16.96 10.93
N ASP A 94 8.12 -16.26 12.02
CA ASP A 94 6.88 -16.47 12.77
C ASP A 94 5.86 -15.32 12.58
N HIS A 95 6.06 -14.47 11.57
CA HIS A 95 5.20 -13.31 11.37
C HIS A 95 3.84 -13.72 10.82
N VAL A 96 2.82 -13.70 11.68
CA VAL A 96 1.42 -14.01 11.36
C VAL A 96 0.63 -12.72 11.23
N GLY A 97 0.68 -12.12 10.03
CA GLY A 97 -0.03 -10.88 9.72
C GLY A 97 -0.07 -10.60 8.23
N ASP A 98 -1.18 -10.04 7.76
CA ASP A 98 -1.27 -9.46 6.41
C ASP A 98 -0.67 -8.05 6.45
N CYS A 99 0.34 -7.75 5.62
CA CYS A 99 0.83 -6.36 5.48
C CYS A 99 -0.22 -5.47 4.78
N VAL A 100 -0.92 -6.04 3.80
CA VAL A 100 -2.04 -5.42 3.08
C VAL A 100 -3.23 -6.37 3.08
N ALA A 101 -4.44 -5.85 3.21
CA ALA A 101 -5.64 -6.68 3.26
C ALA A 101 -5.84 -7.49 1.95
N PRO A 102 -6.41 -8.71 2.02
CA PRO A 102 -6.69 -9.52 0.83
C PRO A 102 -7.57 -8.79 -0.21
N CYS A 103 -8.53 -7.98 0.23
CA CYS A 103 -9.39 -7.21 -0.66
C CYS A 103 -8.62 -6.13 -1.44
N HIS A 104 -7.62 -5.48 -0.80
CA HIS A 104 -6.69 -4.55 -1.47
C HIS A 104 -5.83 -5.29 -2.50
N ALA A 105 -5.22 -6.41 -2.10
CA ALA A 105 -4.32 -7.19 -2.96
C ALA A 105 -5.03 -7.75 -4.22
N LEU A 106 -6.31 -8.13 -4.10
CA LEU A 106 -7.11 -8.63 -5.22
C LEU A 106 -7.72 -7.54 -6.09
N CYS A 107 -7.83 -6.31 -5.60
CA CYS A 107 -8.32 -5.20 -6.39
C CYS A 107 -7.27 -4.80 -7.42
N PRO A 108 -7.55 -4.86 -8.75
CA PRO A 108 -6.56 -4.47 -9.75
C PRO A 108 -6.04 -3.05 -9.57
N ALA A 109 -6.88 -2.13 -9.06
CA ALA A 109 -6.53 -0.73 -8.80
C ALA A 109 -5.78 -0.52 -7.46
N ARG A 110 -5.62 -1.57 -6.64
CA ARG A 110 -5.03 -1.52 -5.30
C ARG A 110 -5.67 -0.44 -4.41
N MET A 111 -7.01 -0.37 -4.43
CA MET A 111 -7.78 0.58 -3.63
C MET A 111 -7.64 0.26 -2.13
N GLU A 112 -7.48 1.29 -1.30
CA GLU A 112 -7.49 1.17 0.17
C GLU A 112 -8.91 0.90 0.72
N ILE A 113 -9.42 -0.29 0.41
CA ILE A 113 -10.75 -0.76 0.78
C ILE A 113 -10.97 -0.72 2.30
N PRO A 114 -10.07 -1.23 3.17
CA PRO A 114 -10.32 -1.19 4.61
C PRO A 114 -10.48 0.22 5.15
N ARG A 115 -9.66 1.18 4.68
CA ARG A 115 -9.78 2.59 5.05
C ARG A 115 -11.12 3.19 4.61
N MET A 116 -11.52 2.96 3.35
CA MET A 116 -12.84 3.39 2.84
C MET A 116 -13.97 2.85 3.73
N LEU A 117 -13.94 1.57 4.08
CA LEU A 117 -14.97 0.95 4.92
C LEU A 117 -15.01 1.56 6.31
N ARG A 118 -13.86 1.83 6.94
CA ARG A 118 -13.80 2.51 8.25
C ARG A 118 -14.40 3.91 8.17
N GLN A 119 -14.09 4.67 7.12
CA GLN A 119 -14.63 6.01 6.89
C GLN A 119 -16.15 5.98 6.66
N ILE A 120 -16.67 5.02 5.88
CA ILE A 120 -18.12 4.86 5.69
C ILE A 120 -18.83 4.50 7.00
N ALA A 121 -18.29 3.56 7.76
CA ALA A 121 -18.85 3.18 9.06
C ALA A 121 -18.87 4.35 10.05
N ALA A 122 -17.95 5.30 9.92
CA ALA A 122 -17.88 6.52 10.72
C ALA A 122 -18.71 7.70 10.16
N GLY A 123 -19.42 7.52 9.03
CA GLY A 123 -20.15 8.60 8.36
C GLY A 123 -19.26 9.64 7.65
N ALA A 124 -17.95 9.40 7.55
CA ALA A 124 -16.98 10.30 6.95
C ALA A 124 -16.92 10.14 5.42
N TYR A 125 -18.02 10.45 4.72
CA TYR A 125 -18.17 10.17 3.28
C TYR A 125 -17.22 10.99 2.40
N ALA A 126 -16.93 12.24 2.76
CA ALA A 126 -15.95 13.07 2.06
C ALA A 126 -14.54 12.45 2.09
N ASP A 127 -14.13 11.91 3.24
CA ASP A 127 -12.85 11.22 3.36
C ASP A 127 -12.86 9.86 2.66
N ALA A 128 -14.01 9.17 2.65
CA ALA A 128 -14.18 7.89 1.97
C ALA A 128 -14.02 8.04 0.44
N ILE A 129 -14.69 9.03 -0.16
CA ILE A 129 -14.55 9.26 -1.60
C ILE A 129 -13.15 9.75 -1.97
N ALA A 130 -12.50 10.57 -1.13
CA ALA A 130 -11.09 10.94 -1.33
C ALA A 130 -10.18 9.71 -1.35
N THR A 131 -10.36 8.76 -0.41
CA THR A 131 -9.65 7.48 -0.38
C THR A 131 -9.88 6.66 -1.65
N VAL A 132 -11.12 6.58 -2.13
CA VAL A 132 -11.46 5.84 -3.35
C VAL A 132 -10.85 6.50 -4.59
N LYS A 133 -11.04 7.81 -4.75
CA LYS A 133 -10.60 8.57 -5.92
C LYS A 133 -9.08 8.70 -6.03
N ARG A 134 -8.33 8.56 -4.93
CA ARG A 134 -6.87 8.40 -4.99
C ARG A 134 -6.47 7.22 -5.87
N ASP A 135 -7.26 6.15 -5.89
CA ASP A 135 -6.92 4.90 -6.55
C ASP A 135 -7.77 4.58 -7.79
N ILE A 136 -8.96 5.16 -7.91
CA ILE A 136 -9.94 4.87 -8.95
C ILE A 136 -10.52 6.17 -9.51
N ALA A 137 -10.31 6.43 -10.81
CA ALA A 137 -10.86 7.62 -11.48
C ALA A 137 -12.38 7.57 -11.74
N LEU A 138 -12.96 6.37 -11.86
CA LEU A 138 -14.37 6.13 -12.22
C LEU A 138 -15.12 5.26 -11.18
N PRO A 139 -15.16 5.66 -9.89
CA PRO A 139 -15.74 4.84 -8.84
C PRO A 139 -17.25 4.57 -8.94
N ALA A 140 -18.06 5.52 -9.41
CA ALA A 140 -19.51 5.36 -9.56
C ALA A 140 -19.85 4.35 -10.68
N THR A 141 -19.15 4.44 -11.80
CA THR A 141 -19.23 3.47 -12.90
C THR A 141 -18.79 2.09 -12.41
N LEU A 142 -17.59 1.98 -11.80
CA LEU A 142 -17.11 0.70 -11.29
C LEU A 142 -17.95 0.19 -10.11
N GLY A 143 -18.71 1.03 -9.42
CA GLY A 143 -19.67 0.63 -8.39
C GLY A 143 -20.81 -0.24 -8.94
N ARG A 144 -21.14 -0.04 -10.22
CA ARG A 144 -22.24 -0.72 -10.91
C ARG A 144 -21.80 -1.93 -11.74
N ILE A 145 -20.60 -1.87 -12.33
CA ILE A 145 -20.18 -2.88 -13.33
C ILE A 145 -19.05 -3.81 -12.87
N CYS A 146 -18.36 -3.49 -11.78
CA CYS A 146 -17.21 -4.28 -11.34
C CYS A 146 -17.66 -5.68 -10.88
N PRO A 147 -16.97 -6.77 -11.26
CA PRO A 147 -17.28 -8.11 -10.80
C PRO A 147 -16.75 -8.39 -9.37
N ALA A 148 -16.45 -7.34 -8.61
CA ALA A 148 -16.03 -7.35 -7.21
C ALA A 148 -14.98 -8.44 -6.85
N PRO A 149 -13.79 -8.48 -7.50
CA PRO A 149 -12.76 -9.48 -7.17
C PRO A 149 -12.30 -9.38 -5.71
N CYS A 150 -12.34 -8.17 -5.15
CA CYS A 150 -12.03 -7.91 -3.75
C CYS A 150 -12.98 -8.63 -2.77
N GLU A 151 -14.24 -8.83 -3.12
CA GLU A 151 -15.20 -9.56 -2.28
C GLU A 151 -14.93 -11.07 -2.28
N LYS A 152 -14.38 -11.61 -3.38
CA LYS A 152 -14.01 -13.03 -3.50
C LYS A 152 -12.90 -13.47 -2.55
N GLY A 153 -12.03 -12.55 -2.14
CA GLY A 153 -11.00 -12.80 -1.12
C GLY A 153 -11.30 -12.18 0.24
N CYS A 154 -12.53 -11.68 0.47
CA CYS A 154 -12.90 -11.14 1.77
C CYS A 154 -12.91 -12.27 2.81
N ARG A 155 -12.07 -12.16 3.86
CA ARG A 155 -11.98 -13.18 4.94
C ARG A 155 -13.34 -13.46 5.61
N ARG A 156 -14.21 -12.45 5.67
CA ARG A 156 -15.55 -12.56 6.27
C ARG A 156 -16.44 -13.59 5.56
N ALA A 157 -16.22 -13.85 4.28
CA ALA A 157 -16.95 -14.86 3.53
C ALA A 157 -16.77 -16.28 4.09
N ALA A 158 -15.71 -16.55 4.85
CA ALA A 158 -15.52 -17.84 5.53
C ALA A 158 -16.42 -18.00 6.77
N ARG A 159 -17.03 -16.91 7.28
CA ARG A 159 -17.93 -16.92 8.44
C ARG A 159 -19.39 -16.81 8.02
N ASP A 160 -19.71 -15.84 7.18
CA ASP A 160 -21.06 -15.61 6.67
C ASP A 160 -21.04 -15.20 5.19
N ALA A 161 -20.76 -13.94 4.89
CA ALA A 161 -20.74 -13.36 3.57
C ALA A 161 -19.70 -12.23 3.50
N ALA A 162 -19.16 -11.99 2.32
CA ALA A 162 -18.27 -10.84 2.11
C ALA A 162 -18.96 -9.52 2.51
N VAL A 163 -18.15 -8.53 2.91
CA VAL A 163 -18.60 -7.13 2.96
C VAL A 163 -18.95 -6.69 1.54
N SER A 164 -20.00 -5.90 1.36
CA SER A 164 -20.48 -5.42 0.06
C SER A 164 -19.63 -4.26 -0.47
N ILE A 165 -18.33 -4.49 -0.60
CA ILE A 165 -17.32 -3.50 -0.98
C ILE A 165 -17.72 -2.76 -2.26
N CYS A 166 -18.27 -3.46 -3.26
CA CYS A 166 -18.65 -2.83 -4.52
C CYS A 166 -19.83 -1.87 -4.36
N LEU A 167 -20.84 -2.25 -3.57
CA LEU A 167 -22.00 -1.41 -3.27
C LEU A 167 -21.63 -0.23 -2.36
N LEU A 168 -20.75 -0.44 -1.38
CA LEU A 168 -20.27 0.63 -0.51
C LEU A 168 -19.43 1.67 -1.27
N LYS A 169 -18.61 1.22 -2.23
CA LYS A 169 -17.92 2.11 -3.16
C LYS A 169 -18.91 2.88 -4.04
N ARG A 170 -19.96 2.21 -4.54
CA ARG A 170 -21.03 2.85 -5.31
C ARG A 170 -21.71 3.95 -4.47
N PHE A 171 -22.12 3.62 -3.26
CA PHE A 171 -22.79 4.52 -2.33
C PHE A 171 -22.01 5.83 -2.13
N VAL A 172 -20.72 5.77 -1.75
CA VAL A 172 -19.94 7.00 -1.54
C VAL A 172 -19.66 7.78 -2.82
N ALA A 173 -19.60 7.10 -3.97
CA ALA A 173 -19.43 7.76 -5.25
C ALA A 173 -20.71 8.47 -5.71
N ASP A 174 -21.88 7.87 -5.46
CA ASP A 174 -23.17 8.48 -5.76
C ASP A 174 -23.42 9.69 -4.85
N VAL A 175 -23.17 9.57 -3.53
CA VAL A 175 -23.23 10.70 -2.57
C VAL A 175 -22.33 11.87 -3.01
N ASP A 176 -21.13 11.57 -3.52
CA ASP A 176 -20.21 12.58 -4.01
C ASP A 176 -20.67 13.27 -5.30
N LEU A 177 -21.23 12.50 -6.25
CA LEU A 177 -21.76 13.06 -7.51
C LEU A 177 -23.01 13.93 -7.28
N GLU A 178 -23.82 13.61 -6.27
CA GLU A 178 -25.01 14.36 -5.90
C GLU A 178 -24.70 15.55 -4.98
N SER A 179 -23.49 15.63 -4.44
CA SER A 179 -23.04 16.72 -3.58
C SER A 179 -22.98 18.05 -4.33
N SER A 180 -23.27 19.15 -3.63
CA SER A 180 -23.04 20.51 -4.15
C SER A 180 -21.55 20.85 -4.30
N ALA A 181 -20.68 20.11 -3.62
CA ALA A 181 -19.23 20.23 -3.72
C ALA A 181 -18.59 18.83 -3.87
N PRO A 182 -18.65 18.22 -5.06
CA PRO A 182 -18.00 16.94 -5.33
C PRO A 182 -16.48 17.01 -5.12
N TYR A 183 -15.89 15.91 -4.66
CA TYR A 183 -14.46 15.82 -4.40
C TYR A 183 -13.66 16.08 -5.67
N ARG A 184 -12.74 17.05 -5.53
CA ARG A 184 -11.72 17.38 -6.52
C ARG A 184 -10.34 17.09 -5.91
N PRO A 185 -9.50 16.26 -6.55
CA PRO A 185 -8.16 16.01 -6.06
C PRO A 185 -7.30 17.27 -6.15
N ALA A 186 -6.32 17.39 -5.24
CA ALA A 186 -5.27 18.38 -5.38
C ALA A 186 -4.43 18.07 -6.62
N CYS A 187 -4.11 19.09 -7.41
CA CYS A 187 -3.22 18.98 -8.56
C CYS A 187 -1.93 19.74 -8.29
N ALA A 188 -0.80 19.16 -8.70
CA ALA A 188 0.47 19.85 -8.72
C ALA A 188 0.41 21.06 -9.70
N PRO A 189 1.28 22.07 -9.50
CA PRO A 189 1.38 23.17 -10.46
C PRO A 189 1.66 22.66 -11.88
N PRO A 190 1.25 23.41 -12.92
CA PRO A 190 1.52 23.04 -14.31
C PRO A 190 3.01 22.75 -14.53
N SER A 191 3.30 21.53 -14.95
CA SER A 191 4.65 21.05 -15.26
C SER A 191 5.21 21.59 -16.59
N GLY A 192 4.36 22.20 -17.42
CA GLY A 192 4.66 22.56 -18.81
C GLY A 192 4.69 21.39 -19.79
N LYS A 193 4.47 20.16 -19.32
CA LYS A 193 4.49 18.94 -20.15
C LYS A 193 3.11 18.59 -20.69
N LYS A 194 3.08 18.04 -21.90
CA LYS A 194 1.85 17.65 -22.63
C LYS A 194 1.86 16.17 -22.97
N VAL A 195 0.75 15.48 -22.73
CA VAL A 195 0.56 14.06 -23.04
C VAL A 195 -0.61 13.86 -24.00
N ALA A 196 -0.36 13.15 -25.09
CA ALA A 196 -1.41 12.65 -25.98
C ALA A 196 -1.88 11.27 -25.52
N ILE A 197 -3.18 11.07 -25.42
CA ILE A 197 -3.78 9.79 -25.02
C ILE A 197 -4.68 9.31 -26.16
N ALA A 198 -4.29 8.22 -26.83
CA ALA A 198 -5.08 7.59 -27.88
C ALA A 198 -6.12 6.64 -27.26
N GLY A 199 -7.34 7.13 -27.07
CA GLY A 199 -8.49 6.42 -26.52
C GLY A 199 -9.03 7.12 -25.28
N ALA A 200 -10.31 7.48 -25.30
CA ALA A 200 -11.07 8.05 -24.19
C ALA A 200 -11.94 7.00 -23.47
N GLY A 201 -11.51 5.74 -23.49
CA GLY A 201 -12.09 4.66 -22.69
C GLY A 201 -11.61 4.67 -21.22
N PRO A 202 -11.91 3.62 -20.43
CA PRO A 202 -11.59 3.58 -19.00
C PRO A 202 -10.09 3.73 -18.69
N ALA A 203 -9.20 3.17 -19.53
CA ALA A 203 -7.76 3.30 -19.34
C ALA A 203 -7.27 4.73 -19.60
N GLY A 204 -7.72 5.35 -20.70
CA GLY A 204 -7.33 6.71 -21.05
C GLY A 204 -7.89 7.75 -20.08
N LEU A 205 -9.15 7.61 -19.67
CA LEU A 205 -9.77 8.48 -18.65
C LEU A 205 -9.04 8.39 -17.31
N ALA A 206 -8.68 7.18 -16.87
CA ALA A 206 -7.90 6.99 -15.66
C ALA A 206 -6.49 7.57 -15.76
N ALA A 207 -5.82 7.39 -16.91
CA ALA A 207 -4.51 7.96 -17.13
C ALA A 207 -4.54 9.49 -17.11
N ALA A 208 -5.49 10.11 -17.81
CA ALA A 208 -5.68 11.56 -17.82
C ALA A 208 -5.93 12.10 -16.40
N TYR A 209 -6.83 11.45 -15.64
CA TYR A 209 -7.14 11.82 -14.25
C TYR A 209 -5.89 11.90 -13.38
N HIS A 210 -4.97 10.93 -13.47
CA HIS A 210 -3.74 10.91 -12.67
C HIS A 210 -2.64 11.84 -13.21
N LEU A 211 -2.49 11.96 -14.54
CA LEU A 211 -1.52 12.87 -15.16
C LEU A 211 -1.84 14.35 -14.89
N LEU A 212 -3.13 14.72 -14.90
CA LEU A 212 -3.57 16.08 -14.56
C LEU A 212 -3.27 16.41 -13.09
N GLN A 213 -3.43 15.45 -12.17
CA GLN A 213 -3.00 15.61 -10.78
C GLN A 213 -1.50 15.82 -10.63
N ALA A 214 -0.69 15.19 -11.50
CA ALA A 214 0.75 15.43 -11.56
C ALA A 214 1.13 16.75 -12.26
N GLY A 215 0.17 17.53 -12.75
CA GLY A 215 0.39 18.82 -13.39
C GLY A 215 0.72 18.72 -14.88
N HIS A 216 0.49 17.58 -15.54
CA HIS A 216 0.69 17.41 -16.98
C HIS A 216 -0.61 17.68 -17.75
N ALA A 217 -0.53 18.46 -18.83
CA ALA A 217 -1.67 18.71 -19.70
C ALA A 217 -1.99 17.45 -20.54
N CYS A 218 -3.26 17.09 -20.65
CA CYS A 218 -3.70 15.86 -21.31
C CYS A 218 -4.70 16.15 -22.45
N THR A 219 -4.44 15.58 -23.62
CA THR A 219 -5.38 15.58 -24.75
C THR A 219 -5.74 14.14 -25.11
N LEU A 220 -7.01 13.77 -24.98
CA LEU A 220 -7.54 12.46 -25.33
C LEU A 220 -8.12 12.50 -26.75
N PHE A 221 -7.65 11.61 -27.60
CA PHE A 221 -8.14 11.41 -28.96
C PHE A 221 -8.96 10.12 -28.98
N ASP A 222 -10.17 10.14 -29.52
CA ASP A 222 -10.98 8.91 -29.66
C ASP A 222 -11.69 8.87 -31.01
N ALA A 223 -11.85 7.68 -31.57
CA ALA A 223 -12.59 7.47 -32.81
C ALA A 223 -14.10 7.75 -32.65
N LEU A 224 -14.61 7.63 -31.43
CA LEU A 224 -16.00 7.90 -31.10
C LEU A 224 -16.24 9.40 -30.94
N GLY A 225 -17.51 9.80 -31.14
CA GLY A 225 -17.94 11.18 -30.93
C GLY A 225 -17.98 11.60 -29.46
N GLU A 226 -18.02 10.64 -28.54
CA GLU A 226 -18.13 10.89 -27.10
C GLU A 226 -17.18 9.98 -26.29
N PRO A 227 -16.62 10.47 -25.18
CA PRO A 227 -15.74 9.68 -24.31
C PRO A 227 -16.51 8.57 -23.56
N GLY A 228 -15.77 7.58 -23.06
CA GLY A 228 -16.30 6.42 -22.31
C GLY A 228 -16.01 5.08 -22.98
N GLY A 229 -15.74 5.08 -24.30
CA GLY A 229 -15.33 3.88 -25.04
C GLY A 229 -16.29 2.70 -24.83
N MET A 230 -15.74 1.54 -24.47
CA MET A 230 -16.52 0.32 -24.22
C MET A 230 -17.56 0.47 -23.10
N LEU A 231 -17.35 1.38 -22.13
CA LEU A 231 -18.32 1.63 -21.06
C LEU A 231 -19.63 2.18 -21.64
N ARG A 232 -19.52 3.08 -22.63
CA ARG A 232 -20.67 3.67 -23.33
C ARG A 232 -21.27 2.74 -24.38
N ARG A 233 -20.44 1.94 -25.06
CA ARG A 233 -20.84 1.16 -26.24
C ARG A 233 -21.31 -0.27 -25.98
N LYS A 234 -20.84 -0.90 -24.90
CA LYS A 234 -21.07 -2.34 -24.65
C LYS A 234 -21.82 -2.65 -23.35
N ILE A 235 -22.11 -1.65 -22.53
CA ILE A 235 -22.81 -1.85 -21.26
C ILE A 235 -24.23 -1.31 -21.40
N GLU A 236 -25.19 -2.16 -21.08
CA GLU A 236 -26.60 -1.80 -21.12
C GLU A 236 -26.90 -0.59 -20.22
N PRO A 237 -27.70 0.40 -20.67
CA PRO A 237 -28.04 1.59 -19.89
C PRO A 237 -28.66 1.29 -18.53
N GLY A 238 -29.45 0.21 -18.41
CA GLY A 238 -30.01 -0.22 -17.13
C GLY A 238 -28.97 -0.71 -16.12
N ARG A 239 -27.79 -1.14 -16.59
CA ARG A 239 -26.67 -1.54 -15.73
C ARG A 239 -25.70 -0.39 -15.46
N LEU A 240 -25.46 0.46 -16.46
CA LEU A 240 -24.66 1.68 -16.32
C LEU A 240 -25.46 2.85 -16.93
N PRO A 241 -26.16 3.65 -16.10
CA PRO A 241 -26.88 4.81 -16.60
C PRO A 241 -25.94 5.79 -17.29
N PRO A 242 -26.26 6.28 -18.51
CA PRO A 242 -25.41 7.23 -19.24
C PRO A 242 -25.06 8.48 -18.41
N ALA A 243 -26.04 9.03 -17.68
CA ALA A 243 -25.85 10.20 -16.82
C ALA A 243 -24.76 10.00 -15.75
N VAL A 244 -24.61 8.79 -15.20
CA VAL A 244 -23.55 8.49 -14.22
C VAL A 244 -22.18 8.50 -14.89
N LEU A 245 -22.07 7.88 -16.06
CA LEU A 245 -20.83 7.87 -16.83
C LEU A 245 -20.43 9.29 -17.26
N ASP A 246 -21.40 10.07 -17.76
CA ASP A 246 -21.20 11.46 -18.18
C ASP A 246 -20.75 12.34 -17.01
N ALA A 247 -21.36 12.18 -15.81
CA ALA A 247 -20.97 12.92 -14.62
C ALA A 247 -19.53 12.64 -14.18
N GLU A 248 -19.07 11.38 -14.24
CA GLU A 248 -17.69 11.04 -13.92
C GLU A 248 -16.68 11.53 -14.97
N ILE A 249 -17.02 11.45 -16.25
CA ILE A 249 -16.17 11.99 -17.33
C ILE A 249 -16.09 13.52 -17.22
N ALA A 250 -17.18 14.19 -16.84
CA ALA A 250 -17.19 15.62 -16.57
C ALA A 250 -16.17 15.98 -15.47
N ARG A 251 -16.04 15.17 -14.40
CA ARG A 251 -15.00 15.40 -13.37
C ARG A 251 -13.59 15.38 -13.94
N VAL A 252 -13.29 14.47 -14.87
CA VAL A 252 -11.98 14.40 -15.54
C VAL A 252 -11.76 15.62 -16.45
N THR A 253 -12.80 16.07 -17.13
CA THR A 253 -12.77 17.25 -18.01
C THR A 253 -12.56 18.54 -17.21
N GLU A 254 -13.20 18.68 -16.06
CA GLU A 254 -13.02 19.81 -15.14
C GLU A 254 -11.62 19.90 -14.52
N LEU A 255 -10.88 18.78 -14.48
CA LEU A 255 -9.46 18.80 -14.13
C LEU A 255 -8.57 19.34 -15.27
N GLY A 256 -9.11 19.54 -16.46
CA GLY A 256 -8.41 20.10 -17.62
C GLY A 256 -8.13 19.10 -18.74
N ALA A 257 -8.75 17.92 -18.73
CA ALA A 257 -8.66 16.99 -19.86
C ALA A 257 -9.30 17.60 -21.11
N GLN A 258 -8.57 17.63 -22.22
CA GLN A 258 -9.11 18.03 -23.52
C GLN A 258 -9.52 16.80 -24.32
N PHE A 259 -10.59 16.91 -25.08
CA PHE A 259 -11.11 15.80 -25.90
C PHE A 259 -11.15 16.17 -27.38
N VAL A 260 -10.63 15.26 -28.21
CA VAL A 260 -10.63 15.35 -29.67
C VAL A 260 -11.40 14.14 -30.22
N PRO A 261 -12.72 14.30 -30.48
CA PRO A 261 -13.55 13.22 -31.01
C PRO A 261 -13.24 12.88 -32.46
N GLY A 262 -13.72 11.73 -32.92
CA GLY A 262 -13.65 11.30 -34.33
C GLY A 262 -12.23 11.11 -34.87
N THR A 263 -11.23 10.98 -34.01
CA THR A 263 -9.81 10.93 -34.38
C THR A 263 -9.12 9.71 -33.78
N ARG A 264 -8.60 8.83 -34.64
CA ARG A 264 -7.76 7.70 -34.21
C ARG A 264 -6.30 8.12 -34.10
N ALA A 265 -5.88 8.55 -32.92
CA ALA A 265 -4.47 8.81 -32.66
C ALA A 265 -3.63 7.54 -32.85
N GLY A 266 -2.56 7.65 -33.65
CA GLY A 266 -1.73 6.55 -34.11
C GLY A 266 -2.13 5.97 -35.48
N ALA A 267 -3.31 6.32 -36.01
CA ALA A 267 -3.75 5.95 -37.36
C ALA A 267 -4.08 7.17 -38.22
N ASP A 268 -5.06 7.99 -37.83
CA ASP A 268 -5.43 9.22 -38.53
C ASP A 268 -4.40 10.34 -38.27
N VAL A 269 -3.82 10.34 -37.07
CA VAL A 269 -2.68 11.19 -36.70
C VAL A 269 -1.50 10.27 -36.39
N PRO A 270 -0.46 10.20 -37.25
CA PRO A 270 0.65 9.27 -37.07
C PRO A 270 1.38 9.45 -35.74
N LEU A 271 1.89 8.36 -35.18
CA LEU A 271 2.61 8.39 -33.89
C LEU A 271 3.82 9.35 -33.91
N ALA A 272 4.52 9.46 -35.03
CA ALA A 272 5.62 10.40 -35.21
C ALA A 272 5.18 11.87 -35.07
N GLU A 273 3.99 12.22 -35.58
CA GLU A 273 3.44 13.57 -35.45
C GLU A 273 3.04 13.86 -34.00
N LEU A 274 2.40 12.91 -33.31
CA LEU A 274 2.06 13.04 -31.90
C LEU A 274 3.32 13.27 -31.05
N ARG A 275 4.40 12.54 -31.30
CA ARG A 275 5.69 12.72 -30.61
C ARG A 275 6.37 14.06 -30.90
N GLY A 276 6.11 14.67 -32.06
CA GLY A 276 6.57 16.02 -32.36
C GLY A 276 5.80 17.11 -31.60
N ARG A 277 4.56 16.82 -31.15
CA ARG A 277 3.65 17.80 -30.54
C ARG A 277 3.49 17.65 -29.02
N PHE A 278 3.77 16.47 -28.49
CA PHE A 278 3.57 16.07 -27.09
C PHE A 278 4.85 15.46 -26.52
N ASP A 279 5.08 15.65 -25.23
CA ASP A 279 6.25 15.12 -24.52
C ASP A 279 6.15 13.61 -24.26
N ALA A 280 4.93 13.05 -24.25
CA ALA A 280 4.68 11.62 -24.18
C ALA A 280 3.37 11.23 -24.87
N VAL A 281 3.27 9.96 -25.29
CA VAL A 281 2.07 9.38 -25.91
C VAL A 281 1.66 8.11 -25.16
N LEU A 282 0.38 8.00 -24.81
CA LEU A 282 -0.22 6.79 -24.28
C LEU A 282 -1.20 6.18 -25.29
N ILE A 283 -0.98 4.95 -25.69
CA ILE A 283 -1.92 4.16 -26.49
C ILE A 283 -2.87 3.41 -25.56
N ALA A 284 -4.14 3.81 -25.54
CA ALA A 284 -5.20 3.27 -24.71
C ALA A 284 -6.47 2.94 -25.51
N ALA A 285 -6.31 2.55 -26.78
CA ALA A 285 -7.36 2.44 -27.79
C ALA A 285 -8.29 1.22 -27.64
N GLY A 286 -8.18 0.46 -26.55
CA GLY A 286 -8.93 -0.78 -26.35
C GLY A 286 -8.42 -1.92 -27.24
N GLU A 287 -9.28 -2.91 -27.48
CA GLU A 287 -8.94 -4.04 -28.36
C GLU A 287 -8.97 -3.58 -29.82
N LEU A 288 -7.90 -3.87 -30.55
CA LEU A 288 -7.72 -3.49 -31.96
C LEU A 288 -7.65 -4.75 -32.84
N PRO A 289 -8.12 -4.69 -34.10
CA PRO A 289 -7.88 -5.74 -35.08
C PRO A 289 -6.41 -5.75 -35.53
N ALA A 290 -5.98 -6.83 -36.19
CA ALA A 290 -4.57 -7.04 -36.57
C ALA A 290 -4.00 -5.90 -37.41
N GLU A 291 -4.76 -5.43 -38.39
CA GLU A 291 -4.38 -4.40 -39.35
C GLU A 291 -4.15 -3.04 -38.66
N ALA A 292 -4.88 -2.78 -37.57
CA ALA A 292 -4.73 -1.56 -36.80
C ALA A 292 -3.44 -1.54 -35.97
N PHE A 293 -2.88 -2.70 -35.60
CA PHE A 293 -1.57 -2.74 -34.93
C PHE A 293 -0.43 -2.39 -35.88
N GLU A 294 -0.50 -2.83 -37.14
CA GLU A 294 0.49 -2.50 -38.16
C GLU A 294 0.55 -0.99 -38.41
N ALA A 295 -0.60 -0.33 -38.49
CA ALA A 295 -0.70 1.12 -38.67
C ALA A 295 -0.04 1.93 -37.54
N LEU A 296 0.01 1.40 -36.32
CA LEU A 296 0.64 2.07 -35.18
C LEU A 296 2.17 2.07 -35.26
N GLY A 297 2.77 1.20 -36.07
CA GLY A 297 4.24 1.07 -36.18
C GLY A 297 4.92 0.58 -34.89
N LEU A 298 4.16 -0.03 -33.97
CA LEU A 298 4.67 -0.54 -32.70
C LEU A 298 4.79 -2.08 -32.74
N PRO A 299 5.81 -2.69 -32.10
CA PRO A 299 5.89 -4.13 -31.99
C PRO A 299 4.65 -4.71 -31.27
N PHE A 300 4.02 -5.73 -31.85
CA PHE A 300 2.88 -6.42 -31.27
C PHE A 300 3.05 -7.94 -31.35
N GLY A 301 2.40 -8.66 -30.44
CA GLY A 301 2.31 -10.11 -30.44
C GLY A 301 0.87 -10.59 -30.53
N PRO A 302 0.62 -11.90 -30.35
CA PRO A 302 -0.71 -12.51 -30.51
C PRO A 302 -1.81 -11.93 -29.60
N ARG A 303 -1.42 -11.19 -28.55
CA ARG A 303 -2.34 -10.62 -27.57
C ARG A 303 -2.53 -9.10 -27.70
N GLY A 304 -1.65 -8.40 -28.42
CA GLY A 304 -1.61 -6.94 -28.48
C GLY A 304 -0.20 -6.36 -28.48
N ILE A 305 -0.08 -5.05 -28.27
CA ILE A 305 1.18 -4.30 -28.27
C ILE A 305 2.15 -4.86 -27.20
N LEU A 306 3.42 -4.96 -27.57
CA LEU A 306 4.49 -5.30 -26.65
C LEU A 306 4.87 -4.07 -25.82
N ALA A 307 4.64 -4.16 -24.52
CA ALA A 307 5.06 -3.17 -23.54
C ALA A 307 5.61 -3.87 -22.29
N ASP A 308 6.47 -3.18 -21.55
CA ASP A 308 6.94 -3.66 -20.26
C ASP A 308 5.77 -3.78 -19.27
N LYS A 309 5.69 -4.91 -18.56
CA LYS A 309 4.54 -5.26 -17.71
C LYS A 309 4.39 -4.36 -16.47
N LYS A 310 5.44 -3.64 -16.10
CA LYS A 310 5.51 -2.84 -14.87
C LYS A 310 5.40 -1.35 -15.17
N THR A 311 6.07 -0.90 -16.23
CA THR A 311 6.17 0.51 -16.62
C THR A 311 5.22 0.88 -17.75
N PHE A 312 4.62 -0.10 -18.44
CA PHE A 312 3.77 0.12 -19.61
C PHE A 312 4.48 0.81 -20.78
N ALA A 313 5.81 0.96 -20.72
CA ALA A 313 6.62 1.53 -21.77
C ALA A 313 6.72 0.55 -22.94
N THR A 314 6.58 1.07 -24.15
CA THR A 314 6.88 0.33 -25.37
C THR A 314 8.38 0.43 -25.69
N PRO A 315 8.91 -0.33 -26.67
CA PRO A 315 10.27 -0.12 -27.16
C PRO A 315 10.51 1.27 -27.75
N GLU A 316 9.45 1.98 -28.15
CA GLU A 316 9.54 3.35 -28.65
C GLU A 316 9.57 4.36 -27.51
N SER A 317 10.63 5.17 -27.47
CA SER A 317 10.88 6.11 -26.36
C SER A 317 9.80 7.20 -26.30
N GLY A 318 9.28 7.45 -25.10
CA GLY A 318 8.18 8.38 -24.85
C GLY A 318 6.80 7.82 -25.22
N VAL A 319 6.70 6.55 -25.62
CA VAL A 319 5.43 5.91 -25.99
C VAL A 319 5.12 4.76 -25.04
N PHE A 320 3.91 4.80 -24.48
CA PHE A 320 3.38 3.85 -23.52
C PHE A 320 2.10 3.21 -24.06
N ALA A 321 1.72 2.03 -23.57
CA ALA A 321 0.48 1.37 -23.97
C ALA A 321 -0.23 0.76 -22.75
N ALA A 322 -1.54 0.92 -22.64
CA ALA A 322 -2.32 0.47 -21.49
C ALA A 322 -3.73 -0.03 -21.86
N GLY A 323 -4.28 -0.92 -21.03
CA GLY A 323 -5.64 -1.43 -21.20
C GLY A 323 -5.75 -2.51 -22.28
N GLY A 324 -6.87 -2.52 -23.00
CA GLY A 324 -7.24 -3.57 -23.96
C GLY A 324 -6.26 -3.76 -25.12
N VAL A 325 -5.44 -2.74 -25.40
CA VAL A 325 -4.49 -2.77 -26.52
C VAL A 325 -3.29 -3.68 -26.25
N LEU A 326 -3.02 -3.98 -24.98
CA LEU A 326 -1.97 -4.91 -24.57
C LEU A 326 -2.46 -6.36 -24.58
N ARG A 327 -3.75 -6.55 -24.25
CA ARG A 327 -4.41 -7.85 -24.06
C ARG A 327 -5.92 -7.65 -23.91
N PRO A 328 -6.74 -8.63 -24.34
CA PRO A 328 -8.17 -8.61 -24.06
C PRO A 328 -8.46 -8.48 -22.56
N LEU A 329 -9.36 -7.56 -22.19
CA LEU A 329 -9.69 -7.27 -20.80
C LEU A 329 -11.15 -7.57 -20.51
N ARG A 330 -11.39 -8.46 -19.54
CA ARG A 330 -12.74 -8.83 -19.08
C ARG A 330 -13.28 -7.95 -17.95
N MET A 331 -12.46 -7.02 -17.44
CA MET A 331 -12.76 -6.24 -16.24
C MET A 331 -12.40 -4.77 -16.46
N ALA A 332 -13.39 -3.88 -16.44
CA ALA A 332 -13.17 -2.44 -16.56
C ALA A 332 -12.21 -1.90 -15.49
N VAL A 333 -12.27 -2.43 -14.26
CA VAL A 333 -11.36 -2.06 -13.16
C VAL A 333 -9.89 -2.37 -13.48
N ARG A 334 -9.60 -3.39 -14.32
CA ARG A 334 -8.23 -3.65 -14.78
C ARG A 334 -7.77 -2.58 -15.77
N ALA A 335 -8.65 -2.12 -16.67
CA ALA A 335 -8.32 -1.04 -17.60
C ALA A 335 -8.04 0.27 -16.86
N VAL A 336 -8.86 0.61 -15.86
CA VAL A 336 -8.63 1.79 -14.99
C VAL A 336 -7.30 1.66 -14.24
N ALA A 337 -6.99 0.48 -13.71
CA ALA A 337 -5.71 0.22 -13.04
C ALA A 337 -4.50 0.36 -13.98
N ASP A 338 -4.58 -0.23 -15.18
CA ASP A 338 -3.52 -0.11 -16.20
C ASP A 338 -3.31 1.38 -16.57
N GLY A 339 -4.39 2.17 -16.70
CA GLY A 339 -4.31 3.61 -16.95
C GLY A 339 -3.61 4.40 -15.83
N LYS A 340 -3.92 4.10 -14.57
CA LYS A 340 -3.26 4.69 -13.39
C LYS A 340 -1.77 4.40 -13.34
N GLU A 341 -1.37 3.14 -13.53
CA GLU A 341 0.04 2.77 -13.47
C GLU A 341 0.84 3.27 -14.69
N ALA A 342 0.21 3.34 -15.87
CA ALA A 342 0.80 3.98 -17.04
C ALA A 342 1.02 5.49 -16.80
N ALA A 343 0.04 6.19 -16.23
CA ALA A 343 0.19 7.61 -15.87
C ALA A 343 1.36 7.86 -14.91
N ARG A 344 1.54 7.02 -13.89
CA ARG A 344 2.70 7.10 -12.97
C ARG A 344 4.03 6.89 -13.69
N SER A 345 4.07 5.98 -14.65
CA SER A 345 5.28 5.71 -15.44
C SER A 345 5.60 6.87 -16.38
N ILE A 346 4.57 7.49 -16.97
CA ILE A 346 4.70 8.70 -17.78
C ILE A 346 5.16 9.89 -16.92
N ASP A 347 4.59 10.12 -15.73
CA ASP A 347 5.07 11.19 -14.82
C ASP A 347 6.56 11.01 -14.45
N ARG A 348 6.95 9.78 -14.08
CA ARG A 348 8.38 9.48 -13.82
C ARG A 348 9.25 9.74 -15.04
N PHE A 349 8.79 9.38 -16.23
CA PHE A 349 9.48 9.67 -17.49
C PHE A 349 9.66 11.17 -17.72
N LEU A 350 8.58 11.94 -17.60
CA LEU A 350 8.55 13.38 -17.86
C LEU A 350 9.33 14.19 -16.81
N THR A 351 9.43 13.69 -15.59
CA THR A 351 10.15 14.34 -14.48
C THR A 351 11.61 13.87 -14.32
N GLY A 352 12.12 13.05 -15.24
CA GLY A 352 13.49 12.54 -15.18
C GLY A 352 13.75 11.54 -14.04
N ARG A 353 12.70 11.06 -13.38
CA ARG A 353 12.73 10.05 -12.31
C ARG A 353 12.41 8.65 -12.84
N TYR A 354 12.60 8.43 -14.14
CA TYR A 354 12.28 7.17 -14.79
C TYR A 354 13.15 6.05 -14.23
N SER A 355 12.52 5.00 -13.73
CA SER A 355 13.20 3.81 -13.26
C SER A 355 12.43 2.57 -13.69
N MET A 356 13.17 1.55 -14.11
CA MET A 356 12.65 0.20 -14.31
C MET A 356 12.43 -0.53 -12.98
N ALA A 357 12.95 0.01 -11.87
CA ALA A 357 12.70 -0.51 -10.53
C ALA A 357 11.25 -0.24 -10.13
N HIS A 358 10.59 -1.28 -9.62
CA HIS A 358 9.20 -1.21 -9.20
C HIS A 358 9.11 -0.88 -7.72
N ASP A 359 8.16 -0.03 -7.35
CA ASP A 359 7.85 0.37 -5.97
C ASP A 359 7.02 -0.71 -5.23
N GLU A 360 7.33 -1.99 -5.44
CA GLU A 360 6.60 -3.08 -4.79
C GLU A 360 7.19 -3.32 -3.42
N ARG A 361 6.61 -2.65 -2.42
CA ARG A 361 7.01 -2.85 -1.03
C ARG A 361 6.81 -4.30 -0.61
N PHE A 362 7.80 -4.84 0.10
CA PHE A 362 7.71 -6.11 0.83
C PHE A 362 6.33 -6.32 1.50
N SER A 363 5.79 -7.53 1.43
CA SER A 363 4.49 -7.86 2.03
C SER A 363 4.47 -9.32 2.47
N THR A 364 3.87 -9.57 3.64
CA THR A 364 3.50 -10.91 4.10
C THR A 364 1.99 -11.09 4.05
N HIS A 365 1.56 -12.34 3.96
CA HIS A 365 0.16 -12.73 3.99
C HIS A 365 -0.02 -13.95 4.90
N ILE A 366 -1.08 -13.95 5.71
CA ILE A 366 -1.44 -15.08 6.57
C ILE A 366 -1.83 -16.31 5.71
N GLY A 367 -2.33 -16.07 4.50
CA GLY A 367 -2.89 -17.11 3.64
C GLY A 367 -4.29 -17.55 4.11
N LYS A 368 -4.62 -18.83 3.88
CA LYS A 368 -5.90 -19.42 4.30
C LYS A 368 -5.94 -19.50 5.83
N LEU A 369 -7.04 -19.06 6.43
CA LEU A 369 -7.25 -19.18 7.87
C LEU A 369 -7.41 -20.66 8.27
N ARG A 370 -6.84 -21.02 9.41
CA ARG A 370 -7.10 -22.28 10.10
C ARG A 370 -8.45 -22.20 10.82
N GLU A 371 -8.96 -23.35 11.20
CA GLU A 371 -10.19 -23.45 12.00
C GLU A 371 -10.08 -22.61 13.29
N GLY A 372 -11.15 -21.90 13.65
CA GLY A 372 -11.21 -21.00 14.80
C GLY A 372 -10.50 -19.64 14.65
N GLU A 373 -9.55 -19.46 13.72
CA GLU A 373 -8.83 -18.18 13.57
C GLU A 373 -9.74 -17.03 13.11
N ILE A 374 -10.85 -17.35 12.45
CA ILE A 374 -11.84 -16.34 12.02
C ILE A 374 -12.50 -15.66 13.23
N ASP A 375 -12.68 -16.36 14.34
CA ASP A 375 -13.32 -15.84 15.55
C ASP A 375 -12.47 -14.75 16.20
N ALA A 376 -11.15 -14.89 16.09
CA ALA A 376 -10.23 -13.83 16.48
C ALA A 376 -10.51 -12.56 15.67
N PHE A 377 -10.71 -12.61 14.35
CA PHE A 377 -11.05 -11.39 13.59
C PHE A 377 -12.43 -10.81 13.93
N MET A 378 -13.38 -11.64 14.37
CA MET A 378 -14.75 -11.21 14.66
C MET A 378 -14.87 -10.32 15.90
N THR A 379 -13.92 -10.36 16.84
CA THR A 379 -14.01 -9.67 18.15
C THR A 379 -14.11 -8.12 18.07
N GLY A 380 -13.95 -7.52 16.89
CA GLY A 380 -14.12 -6.08 16.66
C GLY A 380 -14.99 -5.72 15.45
N ALA A 381 -15.69 -6.70 14.87
CA ALA A 381 -16.52 -6.52 13.69
C ALA A 381 -18.00 -6.70 14.03
N SER A 382 -18.88 -5.98 13.34
CA SER A 382 -20.32 -6.14 13.53
C SER A 382 -20.77 -7.58 13.20
N PRO A 383 -21.61 -8.20 14.05
CA PRO A 383 -22.23 -9.49 13.77
C PRO A 383 -23.46 -9.37 12.84
N ALA A 384 -23.89 -8.14 12.50
CA ALA A 384 -25.07 -7.90 11.67
C ALA A 384 -24.96 -8.64 10.32
N PRO A 385 -26.08 -9.13 9.75
CA PRO A 385 -26.10 -9.81 8.46
C PRO A 385 -25.70 -8.88 7.31
N ARG A 386 -25.40 -9.46 6.14
CA ARG A 386 -25.03 -8.68 4.95
C ARG A 386 -26.26 -7.89 4.51
N VAL A 387 -26.07 -6.61 4.23
CA VAL A 387 -27.17 -5.75 3.79
C VAL A 387 -27.45 -6.03 2.32
N VAL A 388 -28.72 -6.29 2.01
CA VAL A 388 -29.26 -6.30 0.66
C VAL A 388 -30.11 -5.04 0.53
N PRO A 389 -29.70 -4.05 -0.28
CA PRO A 389 -30.44 -2.79 -0.35
C PRO A 389 -31.85 -3.01 -0.89
N ALA A 390 -32.83 -2.33 -0.30
CA ALA A 390 -34.23 -2.45 -0.73
C ALA A 390 -34.52 -1.70 -2.06
N GLY A 391 -33.70 -0.71 -2.41
CA GLY A 391 -33.86 0.15 -3.59
C GLY A 391 -32.61 0.23 -4.46
N ASP A 392 -32.50 1.30 -5.25
CA ASP A 392 -31.35 1.52 -6.13
C ASP A 392 -30.14 2.08 -5.35
N GLY A 393 -29.43 1.20 -4.65
CA GLY A 393 -28.28 1.56 -3.81
C GLY A 393 -28.60 1.53 -2.32
N MET A 394 -27.58 1.76 -1.50
CA MET A 394 -27.66 1.71 -0.03
C MET A 394 -28.10 3.06 0.55
N THR A 395 -28.87 3.05 1.64
CA THR A 395 -29.02 4.23 2.50
C THR A 395 -27.75 4.48 3.33
N PRO A 396 -27.57 5.67 3.92
CA PRO A 396 -26.48 5.95 4.87
C PRO A 396 -26.39 4.93 6.02
N GLU A 397 -27.52 4.51 6.58
CA GLU A 397 -27.62 3.55 7.68
C GLU A 397 -27.23 2.14 7.21
N GLU A 398 -27.75 1.72 6.06
CA GLU A 398 -27.40 0.46 5.41
C GLU A 398 -25.90 0.38 5.10
N ALA A 399 -25.34 1.46 4.56
CA ALA A 399 -23.92 1.56 4.20
C ALA A 399 -23.04 1.50 5.45
N ALA A 400 -23.37 2.24 6.51
CA ALA A 400 -22.64 2.20 7.77
C ALA A 400 -22.68 0.81 8.42
N ALA A 401 -23.87 0.17 8.43
CA ALA A 401 -24.04 -1.17 8.99
C ALA A 401 -23.24 -2.23 8.22
N ASP A 402 -23.27 -2.21 6.89
CA ASP A 402 -22.53 -3.19 6.09
C ASP A 402 -21.01 -2.95 6.16
N ALA A 403 -20.57 -1.68 6.15
CA ALA A 403 -19.16 -1.34 6.29
C ALA A 403 -18.59 -1.76 7.66
N ALA A 404 -19.37 -1.65 8.74
CA ALA A 404 -18.99 -2.08 10.08
C ALA A 404 -18.79 -3.61 10.22
N ARG A 405 -19.20 -4.41 9.22
CA ARG A 405 -18.88 -5.86 9.15
C ARG A 405 -17.41 -6.13 8.80
N CYS A 406 -16.65 -5.12 8.38
CA CYS A 406 -15.24 -5.26 8.02
C CYS A 406 -14.42 -5.83 9.18
N LEU A 407 -13.68 -6.91 8.91
CA LEU A 407 -12.82 -7.58 9.88
C LEU A 407 -11.51 -6.84 10.18
N ARG A 408 -11.23 -5.72 9.49
CA ARG A 408 -9.99 -4.92 9.64
C ARG A 408 -8.72 -5.78 9.54
N CYS A 409 -8.66 -6.63 8.51
CA CYS A 409 -7.57 -7.59 8.31
C CYS A 409 -6.25 -6.94 7.85
N ASP A 410 -6.24 -5.65 7.53
CA ASP A 410 -5.05 -4.92 7.16
C ASP A 410 -4.10 -4.69 8.34
N CYS A 411 -2.81 -4.51 8.05
CA CYS A 411 -1.88 -4.02 9.05
C CYS A 411 -2.20 -2.56 9.42
N ARG A 412 -2.08 -2.19 10.69
CA ARG A 412 -2.31 -0.82 11.16
C ARG A 412 -1.13 0.12 10.94
N LYS A 413 0.05 -0.42 10.60
CA LYS A 413 1.24 0.34 10.17
C LYS A 413 1.65 0.00 8.74
N GLN A 414 0.71 0.06 7.79
CA GLN A 414 1.02 -0.31 6.40
C GLN A 414 2.15 0.53 5.80
N HIS A 415 2.23 1.82 6.16
CA HIS A 415 3.09 2.79 5.52
C HIS A 415 4.40 3.07 6.28
N ASP A 416 4.46 2.71 7.56
CA ASP A 416 5.50 3.08 8.53
C ASP A 416 6.00 1.91 9.40
N CYS A 417 5.60 0.66 9.11
CA CYS A 417 6.15 -0.53 9.77
C CYS A 417 7.66 -0.65 9.52
N ALA A 418 8.46 -0.50 10.57
CA ALA A 418 9.91 -0.51 10.49
C ALA A 418 10.45 -1.87 10.00
N LEU A 419 9.83 -2.99 10.42
CA LEU A 419 10.21 -4.32 9.93
C LEU A 419 9.99 -4.45 8.43
N ARG A 420 8.85 -3.94 7.93
CA ARG A 420 8.51 -3.99 6.51
C ARG A 420 9.50 -3.17 5.67
N HIS A 421 9.84 -1.97 6.14
CA HIS A 421 10.85 -1.11 5.48
C HIS A 421 12.22 -1.77 5.43
N LEU A 422 12.68 -2.36 6.54
CA LEU A 422 13.97 -3.05 6.56
C LEU A 422 13.96 -4.31 5.70
N ALA A 423 12.87 -5.07 5.70
CA ALA A 423 12.73 -6.26 4.86
C ALA A 423 12.82 -5.93 3.37
N ASP A 424 12.24 -4.81 2.96
CA ASP A 424 12.36 -4.27 1.60
C ASP A 424 13.81 -3.87 1.29
N ALA A 425 14.41 -3.05 2.17
CA ALA A 425 15.75 -2.51 1.99
C ALA A 425 16.84 -3.59 1.88
N CYS A 426 16.74 -4.68 2.65
CA CYS A 426 17.72 -5.78 2.60
C CYS A 426 17.32 -6.93 1.66
N GLY A 427 16.20 -6.81 0.94
CA GLY A 427 15.68 -7.84 0.04
C GLY A 427 15.41 -9.17 0.76
N ALA A 428 14.85 -9.11 1.96
CA ALA A 428 14.53 -10.26 2.81
C ALA A 428 13.44 -11.15 2.18
N ARG A 429 13.51 -12.45 2.46
CA ARG A 429 12.49 -13.43 2.07
C ARG A 429 11.76 -13.95 3.31
N ALA A 430 10.49 -13.58 3.45
CA ALA A 430 9.67 -13.94 4.61
C ALA A 430 9.66 -15.45 4.95
N HIS A 431 9.75 -16.31 3.93
CA HIS A 431 9.66 -17.76 4.06
C HIS A 431 11.03 -18.46 3.97
N ARG A 432 12.14 -17.72 4.16
CA ARG A 432 13.50 -18.29 4.13
C ARG A 432 13.67 -19.39 5.18
N TYR A 433 13.14 -19.14 6.38
CA TYR A 433 13.11 -20.09 7.49
C TYR A 433 11.68 -20.58 7.65
N LYS A 434 11.46 -21.87 7.40
CA LYS A 434 10.15 -22.49 7.52
C LYS A 434 10.00 -23.03 8.93
N ILE A 435 9.07 -22.45 9.67
CA ILE A 435 8.62 -22.96 10.96
C ILE A 435 7.12 -23.19 10.92
N GLU A 436 6.60 -23.92 11.89
CA GLU A 436 5.16 -24.06 12.04
C GLU A 436 4.56 -22.71 12.44
N ARG A 437 3.70 -22.15 11.56
CA ARG A 437 3.01 -20.87 11.82
C ARG A 437 2.19 -20.97 13.11
N ARG A 438 2.30 -19.98 14.01
CA ARG A 438 1.38 -19.84 15.14
C ARG A 438 -0.06 -19.55 14.70
N ALA A 439 -1.02 -19.90 15.56
CA ALA A 439 -2.40 -19.48 15.36
C ALA A 439 -2.51 -17.95 15.44
N PHE A 440 -3.29 -17.36 14.55
CA PHE A 440 -3.62 -15.95 14.61
C PHE A 440 -4.44 -15.68 15.88
N ALA A 441 -4.04 -14.65 16.61
CA ALA A 441 -4.70 -14.23 17.84
C ALA A 441 -4.67 -12.71 17.94
N GLN A 442 -5.67 -12.16 18.63
CA GLN A 442 -5.70 -10.76 19.02
C GLN A 442 -6.19 -10.65 20.47
N LEU A 443 -5.55 -9.77 21.23
CA LEU A 443 -5.98 -9.34 22.55
C LEU A 443 -6.40 -7.87 22.46
N ARG A 444 -7.40 -7.48 23.25
CA ARG A 444 -7.96 -6.12 23.19
C ARG A 444 -8.08 -5.52 24.58
N ARG A 445 -7.92 -4.20 24.63
CA ARG A 445 -8.38 -3.31 25.69
C ARG A 445 -9.03 -2.09 25.02
N PRO A 446 -9.80 -1.26 25.74
CA PRO A 446 -10.38 -0.05 25.14
C PRO A 446 -9.32 0.80 24.41
N GLY A 447 -9.51 0.97 23.10
CA GLY A 447 -8.64 1.77 22.22
C GLY A 447 -7.35 1.12 21.75
N VAL A 448 -6.95 -0.06 22.25
CA VAL A 448 -5.69 -0.72 21.86
C VAL A 448 -5.89 -2.21 21.56
N ILE A 449 -5.30 -2.64 20.46
CA ILE A 449 -5.21 -4.04 20.05
C ILE A 449 -3.77 -4.53 20.16
N TYR A 450 -3.60 -5.77 20.60
CA TYR A 450 -2.35 -6.51 20.56
C TYR A 450 -2.51 -7.74 19.67
N GLU A 451 -1.71 -7.84 18.62
CA GLU A 451 -1.63 -8.99 17.71
C GLU A 451 -0.26 -9.67 17.88
N PRO A 452 -0.16 -10.75 18.69
CA PRO A 452 1.11 -11.41 18.99
C PRO A 452 1.84 -11.92 17.75
N GLY A 453 1.11 -12.25 16.68
CA GLY A 453 1.66 -12.69 15.40
C GLY A 453 2.53 -11.66 14.69
N LYS A 454 2.39 -10.37 15.01
CA LYS A 454 3.23 -9.29 14.47
C LYS A 454 4.40 -8.93 15.39
N CYS A 455 4.47 -9.52 16.58
CA CYS A 455 5.44 -9.15 17.61
C CYS A 455 6.83 -9.73 17.32
N ILE A 456 7.83 -8.87 17.21
CA ILE A 456 9.24 -9.26 17.00
C ILE A 456 10.02 -9.45 18.30
N LEU A 457 9.34 -9.57 19.45
CA LEU A 457 9.95 -9.77 20.78
C LEU A 457 11.00 -8.70 21.15
N CYS A 458 10.78 -7.46 20.71
CA CYS A 458 11.72 -6.36 20.94
C CYS A 458 11.84 -5.91 22.41
N GLY A 459 10.88 -6.27 23.27
CA GLY A 459 10.88 -5.90 24.69
C GLY A 459 10.58 -4.42 24.98
N ILE A 460 10.43 -3.55 23.97
CA ILE A 460 10.20 -2.10 24.17
C ILE A 460 8.98 -1.84 25.06
N CYS A 461 7.86 -2.52 24.81
CA CYS A 461 6.64 -2.36 25.61
C CYS A 461 6.78 -2.87 27.05
N ILE A 462 7.68 -3.85 27.29
CA ILE A 462 7.99 -4.35 28.63
C ILE A 462 8.79 -3.28 29.38
N ALA A 463 9.87 -2.77 28.76
CA ALA A 463 10.70 -1.73 29.37
C ALA A 463 9.91 -0.44 29.68
N ILE A 464 9.00 -0.03 28.79
CA ILE A 464 8.10 1.11 29.04
C ILE A 464 7.18 0.85 30.24
N ALA A 465 6.60 -0.35 30.34
CA ALA A 465 5.72 -0.71 31.44
C ALA A 465 6.47 -0.80 32.78
N GLU A 466 7.69 -1.33 32.77
CA GLU A 466 8.58 -1.40 33.95
C GLU A 466 8.99 -0.01 34.43
N GLU A 467 9.46 0.86 33.53
CA GLU A 467 9.85 2.25 33.84
C GLU A 467 8.68 3.02 34.49
N ALA A 468 7.48 2.84 33.95
CA ALA A 468 6.27 3.48 34.47
C ALA A 468 5.66 2.79 35.71
N ARG A 469 6.26 1.69 36.17
CA ARG A 469 5.77 0.86 37.28
C ARG A 469 4.28 0.53 37.09
N GLU A 470 3.95 -0.03 35.93
CA GLU A 470 2.65 -0.67 35.71
C GLU A 470 2.45 -1.76 36.78
N PRO A 471 1.27 -1.87 37.42
CA PRO A 471 1.05 -2.86 38.48
C PRO A 471 1.28 -4.30 38.02
N LEU A 472 0.95 -4.59 36.76
CA LEU A 472 1.12 -5.90 36.14
C LEU A 472 2.08 -5.85 34.95
N GLY A 473 1.92 -4.87 34.05
CA GLY A 473 2.79 -4.70 32.89
C GLY A 473 2.72 -5.86 31.89
N LEU A 474 3.69 -5.88 30.98
CA LEU A 474 3.90 -6.98 30.03
C LEU A 474 5.20 -7.69 30.38
N THR A 475 5.34 -8.96 30.00
CA THR A 475 6.58 -9.71 30.18
C THR A 475 6.78 -10.75 29.07
N PHE A 476 7.96 -11.38 29.05
CA PHE A 476 8.19 -12.57 28.24
C PHE A 476 7.62 -13.81 28.93
N VAL A 477 6.75 -14.52 28.23
CA VAL A 477 6.09 -15.74 28.71
C VAL A 477 6.52 -16.92 27.83
N GLY A 478 6.79 -18.06 28.45
CA GLY A 478 7.23 -19.29 27.76
C GLY A 478 8.75 -19.43 27.67
N ARG A 479 9.22 -20.46 26.95
CA ARG A 479 10.64 -20.74 26.69
C ARG A 479 10.84 -21.27 25.26
N GLY A 480 12.03 -21.06 24.70
CA GLY A 480 12.39 -21.48 23.35
C GLY A 480 11.49 -20.88 22.27
N PHE A 481 11.09 -21.68 21.29
CA PHE A 481 10.20 -21.25 20.20
C PHE A 481 8.78 -20.85 20.65
N ASN A 482 8.43 -21.06 21.92
CA ASN A 482 7.14 -20.67 22.49
C ASN A 482 7.19 -19.31 23.22
N VAL A 483 8.33 -18.61 23.22
CA VAL A 483 8.43 -17.28 23.84
C VAL A 483 7.50 -16.31 23.13
N ARG A 484 6.76 -15.54 23.93
CA ARG A 484 5.90 -14.45 23.48
C ARG A 484 5.92 -13.31 24.47
N VAL A 485 5.63 -12.09 24.01
CA VAL A 485 5.22 -11.03 24.93
C VAL A 485 3.77 -11.30 25.33
N GLY A 486 3.50 -11.29 26.62
CA GLY A 486 2.18 -11.57 27.18
C GLY A 486 1.96 -10.85 28.52
N VAL A 487 0.75 -10.99 29.04
CA VAL A 487 0.37 -10.47 30.35
C VAL A 487 0.70 -11.54 31.41
N PRO A 488 1.37 -11.19 32.52
CA PRO A 488 1.59 -12.11 33.64
C PRO A 488 0.27 -12.70 34.18
N LEU A 489 0.35 -13.89 34.77
CA LEU A 489 -0.76 -14.55 35.47
C LEU A 489 -2.01 -14.80 34.59
N ASN A 490 -1.87 -14.81 33.26
CA ASN A 490 -2.97 -14.94 32.29
C ASN A 490 -4.05 -13.84 32.42
N ALA A 491 -3.72 -12.67 32.97
CA ALA A 491 -4.66 -11.56 33.08
C ALA A 491 -4.92 -10.87 31.73
N GLY A 492 -5.86 -9.93 31.70
CA GLY A 492 -6.23 -9.19 30.49
C GLY A 492 -5.26 -8.07 30.12
N LEU A 493 -5.20 -7.72 28.83
CA LEU A 493 -4.39 -6.58 28.35
C LEU A 493 -4.79 -5.24 28.99
N ALA A 494 -6.07 -5.11 29.38
CA ALA A 494 -6.58 -3.92 30.07
C ALA A 494 -5.97 -3.74 31.47
N GLU A 495 -5.65 -4.85 32.17
CA GLU A 495 -5.00 -4.85 33.48
C GLU A 495 -3.48 -4.64 33.37
N ALA A 496 -2.90 -5.09 32.27
CA ALA A 496 -1.47 -4.96 31.98
C ALA A 496 -1.01 -3.52 31.70
N LEU A 497 -1.79 -2.78 30.92
CA LEU A 497 -1.44 -1.46 30.40
C LEU A 497 -2.50 -0.43 30.81
N THR A 498 -2.38 0.06 32.05
CA THR A 498 -3.31 1.02 32.65
C THR A 498 -2.87 2.47 32.46
N LYS A 499 -1.56 2.73 32.43
CA LYS A 499 -0.93 4.05 32.39
C LYS A 499 -0.26 4.34 31.04
N VAL A 500 0.38 3.34 30.42
CA VAL A 500 1.31 3.56 29.30
C VAL A 500 0.89 2.93 27.96
N ALA A 501 -0.39 2.57 27.81
CA ALA A 501 -0.89 1.94 26.59
C ALA A 501 -0.54 2.75 25.31
N ASP A 502 -0.75 4.08 25.34
CA ASP A 502 -0.43 4.98 24.21
C ASP A 502 1.07 4.97 23.86
N ARG A 503 1.94 5.11 24.88
CA ARG A 503 3.40 5.11 24.70
C ARG A 503 3.88 3.79 24.13
N CYS A 504 3.34 2.66 24.59
CA CYS A 504 3.65 1.32 24.06
C CYS A 504 3.22 1.14 22.60
N VAL A 505 2.04 1.67 22.22
CA VAL A 505 1.57 1.63 20.83
C VAL A 505 2.48 2.45 19.90
N ARG A 506 2.79 3.69 20.28
CA ARG A 506 3.67 4.57 19.48
C ARG A 506 5.06 3.95 19.29
N ALA A 507 5.60 3.35 20.35
CA ALA A 507 6.93 2.75 20.33
C ALA A 507 6.99 1.37 19.64
N CYS A 508 5.85 0.74 19.31
CA CYS A 508 5.84 -0.57 18.68
C CYS A 508 6.32 -0.51 17.20
N PRO A 509 7.37 -1.23 16.80
CA PRO A 509 7.94 -1.12 15.45
C PRO A 509 7.12 -1.80 14.33
N THR A 510 6.23 -2.74 14.66
CA THR A 510 5.59 -3.67 13.70
C THR A 510 4.06 -3.68 13.71
N ALA A 511 3.43 -2.78 14.47
CA ALA A 511 1.99 -2.78 14.77
C ALA A 511 1.49 -4.04 15.48
N ALA A 512 2.36 -4.74 16.22
CA ALA A 512 1.91 -5.74 17.17
C ALA A 512 1.00 -5.10 18.22
N LEU A 513 1.39 -3.95 18.77
CA LEU A 513 0.51 -3.05 19.50
C LEU A 513 0.11 -1.90 18.59
N ALA A 514 -1.20 -1.63 18.48
CA ALA A 514 -1.75 -0.58 17.64
C ALA A 514 -3.03 0.01 18.24
N TYR A 515 -3.44 1.19 17.79
CA TYR A 515 -4.76 1.71 18.14
C TYR A 515 -5.85 0.90 17.43
N ASP A 516 -6.99 0.69 18.09
CA ASP A 516 -8.08 -0.08 17.50
C ASP A 516 -8.82 0.68 16.38
N ALA A 517 -8.84 2.02 16.49
CA ALA A 517 -9.49 2.93 15.55
C ALA A 517 -8.73 3.07 14.21
N ASP A 518 -7.43 2.76 14.19
CA ASP A 518 -6.59 2.72 12.99
C ASP A 518 -6.88 1.46 12.16
#